data_AF-V6LYN7-F1
#
_entry.id   AF-V6LYN7-F1
#
_cell.length_a   1.000
_cell.length_b   1.000
_cell.length_c   1.000
_cell.angle_alpha   90.00
_cell.angle_beta   90.00
_cell.angle_gamma   90.00
#
_symmetry.space_group_name_H-M   'P 1'
#
loop_
_entity.id
_entity.type
_entity.pdbx_description
1 polymer ?
#
loop_
_entity_poly.entity_id
_entity_poly.type
_entity_poly.pdbx_seq_one_letter_code
_entity_poly.pdbx_strand_id
1 'polypeptide(L)'
;MKKMAFPAWLLLIACLLLSSCASGQGQSSSQPDYKSMKDMVLDILQTEEAKKSVEKMMKDEKFKQNIMLDESTVRTTLIQSMTNPSSPHIKEAFKDPKFASTLAKSMKDEQKKLMKDLMKDPEYQKDLVTVMKDPEFEKNLMDLMKSSAYRQQTMTIMKESLQSPLFQAELMQLMTKVSEEMTKPKELKSKKKGQGGGGSGSHGGGGEGGGSQ
;
A
#
# COMPACT_ATOMS: atom_id res chain seq x y z
N MET A 1 38.80 -109.50 22.98
CA MET A 1 39.40 -108.24 22.50
C MET A 1 38.27 -107.41 21.91
N LYS A 2 37.97 -106.13 22.20
CA LYS A 2 38.24 -105.19 23.29
C LYS A 2 36.86 -104.55 23.55
N LYS A 3 36.33 -104.60 24.76
CA LYS A 3 35.05 -103.96 25.10
C LYS A 3 35.30 -102.46 25.23
N MET A 4 34.79 -101.65 24.30
CA MET A 4 34.82 -100.20 24.38
C MET A 4 33.78 -99.77 25.41
N ALA A 5 34.23 -99.41 26.61
CA ALA A 5 33.41 -98.76 27.63
C ALA A 5 33.25 -97.29 27.22
N PHE A 6 32.10 -96.95 26.65
CA PHE A 6 31.73 -95.56 26.39
C PHE A 6 31.32 -94.90 27.71
N PRO A 7 31.91 -93.76 28.10
CA PRO A 7 31.78 -93.23 29.45
C PRO A 7 30.38 -92.67 29.71
N ALA A 8 29.70 -93.20 30.73
CA ALA A 8 28.40 -92.75 31.25
C ALA A 8 28.36 -91.26 31.65
N TRP A 9 29.52 -90.60 31.74
CA TRP A 9 29.65 -89.17 32.01
C TRP A 9 29.10 -88.31 30.85
N LEU A 10 29.19 -88.76 29.61
CA LEU A 10 28.70 -87.98 28.45
C LEU A 10 27.16 -87.91 28.41
N LEU A 11 26.48 -88.92 28.97
CA LEU A 11 25.01 -89.03 29.00
C LEU A 11 24.42 -88.23 30.18
N LEU A 12 25.19 -88.04 31.26
CA LEU A 12 24.80 -87.20 32.39
C LEU A 12 24.81 -85.70 32.04
N ILE A 13 25.77 -85.25 31.23
CA ILE A 13 25.87 -83.85 30.77
C ILE A 13 24.73 -83.48 29.79
N ALA A 14 24.27 -84.44 28.98
CA ALA A 14 23.12 -84.25 28.10
C ALA A 14 21.79 -84.10 28.86
N CYS A 15 21.63 -84.75 30.02
CA CYS A 15 20.44 -84.61 30.87
C CYS A 15 20.41 -83.30 31.67
N LEU A 16 21.56 -82.71 32.01
CA LEU A 16 21.62 -81.42 32.71
C LEU A 16 21.22 -80.23 31.80
N LEU A 17 21.40 -80.33 30.47
CA LEU A 17 20.99 -79.27 29.55
C LEU A 17 19.48 -79.21 29.29
N LEU A 18 18.72 -80.27 29.61
CA LEU A 18 17.26 -80.34 29.42
C LEU A 18 16.45 -80.03 30.68
N SER A 19 17.11 -79.85 31.83
CA SER A 19 16.44 -79.70 33.14
C SER A 19 16.61 -78.32 33.78
N SER A 20 17.18 -77.33 33.07
CA SER A 20 17.31 -75.96 33.56
C SER A 20 16.14 -75.09 33.09
N CYS A 21 15.20 -74.90 34.02
CA CYS A 21 14.21 -73.81 34.11
C CYS A 21 12.82 -74.04 33.49
N ALA A 22 12.04 -74.89 34.16
CA ALA A 22 10.60 -74.72 34.31
C ALA A 22 10.29 -73.99 35.64
N SER A 23 10.50 -72.67 35.65
CA SER A 23 9.78 -71.68 36.48
C SER A 23 10.25 -70.27 36.10
N GLY A 24 9.66 -69.74 35.04
CA GLY A 24 9.98 -68.40 34.55
C GLY A 24 9.34 -68.19 33.20
N GLN A 25 8.07 -67.78 33.24
CA GLN A 25 7.37 -66.99 32.23
C GLN A 25 7.91 -67.12 30.80
N GLY A 26 7.17 -67.87 29.97
CA GLY A 26 7.46 -68.04 28.55
C GLY A 26 7.86 -66.72 27.91
N GLN A 27 9.13 -66.62 27.57
CA GLN A 27 9.68 -65.53 26.78
C GLN A 27 9.29 -65.79 25.32
N SER A 28 8.00 -65.62 25.03
CA SER A 28 7.59 -65.16 23.71
C SER A 28 8.18 -63.77 23.54
N SER A 29 9.02 -63.63 22.53
CA SER A 29 9.60 -62.39 22.04
C SER A 29 8.53 -61.43 21.49
N SER A 30 7.59 -61.00 22.32
CA SER A 30 6.83 -59.78 22.07
C SER A 30 7.79 -58.64 22.37
N GLN A 31 8.38 -58.07 21.31
CA GLN A 31 8.96 -56.73 21.38
C GLN A 31 8.02 -55.84 22.19
N PRO A 32 8.53 -54.93 23.04
CA PRO A 32 7.67 -53.91 23.63
C PRO A 32 6.84 -53.30 22.51
N ASP A 33 5.52 -53.35 22.65
CA ASP A 33 4.59 -52.83 21.66
C ASP A 33 5.04 -51.39 21.38
N TYR A 34 5.48 -51.14 20.15
CA TYR A 34 6.13 -49.89 19.75
C TYR A 34 5.24 -48.69 20.10
N LYS A 35 3.92 -48.93 20.13
CA LYS A 35 2.91 -47.98 20.56
C LYS A 35 3.01 -47.65 22.05
N SER A 36 3.07 -48.65 22.93
CA SER A 36 3.25 -48.44 24.37
C SER A 36 4.59 -47.81 24.72
N MET A 37 5.66 -48.16 24.00
CA MET A 37 6.97 -47.53 24.20
C MET A 37 6.98 -46.07 23.71
N LYS A 38 6.29 -45.78 22.61
CA LYS A 38 6.10 -44.41 22.11
C LYS A 38 5.28 -43.55 23.06
N ASP A 39 4.19 -44.08 23.58
CA ASP A 39 3.31 -43.37 24.54
C ASP A 39 4.08 -43.09 25.84
N MET A 40 4.86 -44.05 26.32
CA MET A 40 5.76 -43.86 27.46
C MET A 40 6.83 -42.78 27.21
N VAL A 41 7.44 -42.76 26.02
CA VAL A 41 8.42 -41.72 25.66
C VAL A 41 7.76 -40.35 25.51
N LEU A 42 6.53 -40.29 24.97
CA LEU A 42 5.75 -39.05 24.88
C LEU A 42 5.42 -38.49 26.27
N ASP A 43 5.03 -39.34 27.21
CA ASP A 43 4.73 -38.93 28.59
C ASP A 43 5.99 -38.45 29.33
N ILE A 44 7.15 -39.10 29.09
CA ILE A 44 8.46 -38.65 29.60
C ILE A 44 8.85 -37.30 28.99
N LEU A 45 8.53 -37.02 27.73
CA LEU A 45 8.83 -35.72 27.12
C LEU A 45 7.87 -34.61 27.60
N GLN A 46 6.63 -34.96 27.95
CA GLN A 46 5.62 -34.01 28.42
C GLN A 46 5.73 -33.71 29.92
N THR A 47 6.50 -34.50 30.67
CA THR A 47 6.68 -34.30 32.11
C THR A 47 7.43 -32.99 32.41
N GLU A 48 7.12 -32.39 33.54
CA GLU A 48 7.71 -31.12 33.97
C GLU A 48 9.23 -31.20 34.15
N GLU A 49 9.77 -32.38 34.47
CA GLU A 49 11.20 -32.62 34.59
C GLU A 49 11.92 -32.59 33.24
N ALA A 50 11.29 -33.12 32.17
CA ALA A 50 11.84 -33.01 30.82
C ALA A 50 11.79 -31.57 30.31
N LYS A 51 10.69 -30.85 30.53
CA LYS A 51 10.60 -29.41 30.20
C LYS A 51 11.67 -28.59 30.92
N LYS A 52 11.87 -28.80 32.23
CA LYS A 52 12.92 -28.13 33.01
C LYS A 52 14.33 -28.52 32.55
N SER A 53 14.53 -29.77 32.16
CA SER A 53 15.82 -30.24 31.64
C SER A 53 16.14 -29.60 30.29
N VAL A 54 15.16 -29.51 29.38
CA VAL A 54 15.28 -28.79 28.10
C VAL A 54 15.51 -27.30 28.34
N GLU A 55 14.81 -26.68 29.29
CA GLU A 55 15.03 -25.27 29.65
C GLU A 55 16.45 -25.03 30.19
N LYS A 56 16.98 -25.96 31.00
CA LYS A 56 18.35 -25.90 31.52
C LYS A 56 19.38 -26.09 30.41
N MET A 57 19.12 -26.98 29.45
CA MET A 57 19.95 -27.15 28.26
C MET A 57 19.90 -25.90 27.36
N MET A 58 18.72 -25.29 27.17
CA MET A 58 18.58 -24.02 26.43
C MET A 58 19.29 -22.84 27.08
N LYS A 59 19.58 -22.90 28.38
CA LYS A 59 20.38 -21.90 29.10
C LYS A 59 21.89 -22.13 28.96
N ASP A 60 22.32 -23.31 28.52
CA ASP A 60 23.73 -23.62 28.26
C ASP A 60 24.21 -22.91 26.99
N GLU A 61 25.27 -22.10 27.11
CA GLU A 61 25.89 -21.34 26.02
C GLU A 61 26.36 -22.25 24.86
N LYS A 62 26.87 -23.46 25.15
CA LYS A 62 27.32 -24.40 24.11
C LYS A 62 26.16 -25.00 23.33
N PHE A 63 25.04 -25.24 24.01
CA PHE A 63 23.81 -25.71 23.36
C PHE A 63 23.16 -24.59 22.55
N LYS A 64 23.13 -23.36 23.07
CA LYS A 64 22.68 -22.17 22.33
C LYS A 64 23.50 -21.95 21.07
N GLN A 65 24.83 -22.00 21.12
CA GLN A 65 25.68 -21.82 19.93
C GLN A 65 25.41 -22.86 18.85
N ASN A 66 25.13 -24.12 19.23
CA ASN A 66 24.83 -25.19 18.27
C ASN A 66 23.41 -25.14 17.70
N ILE A 67 22.47 -24.44 18.36
CA ILE A 67 21.08 -24.28 17.93
C ILE A 67 20.81 -22.92 17.29
N MET A 68 21.61 -21.91 17.64
CA MET A 68 21.58 -20.60 17.01
C MET A 68 21.91 -20.80 15.53
N LEU A 69 20.87 -20.71 14.72
CA LEU A 69 20.99 -20.52 13.28
C LEU A 69 21.98 -19.38 13.04
N ASP A 70 22.92 -19.58 12.11
CA ASP A 70 23.88 -18.55 11.72
C ASP A 70 23.14 -17.23 11.51
N GLU A 71 23.63 -16.17 12.15
CA GLU A 71 23.06 -14.82 12.07
C GLU A 71 22.85 -14.41 10.61
N SER A 72 23.75 -14.83 9.71
CA SER A 72 23.65 -14.61 8.27
C SER A 72 22.40 -15.26 7.65
N THR A 73 22.08 -16.49 8.08
CA THR A 73 20.95 -17.27 7.60
C THR A 73 19.65 -16.75 8.18
N VAL A 74 19.64 -16.39 9.47
CA VAL A 74 18.47 -15.74 10.11
C VAL A 74 18.17 -14.41 9.45
N ARG A 75 19.19 -13.58 9.23
CA ARG A 75 19.06 -12.28 8.57
C ARG A 75 18.57 -12.42 7.14
N THR A 76 19.13 -13.35 6.36
CA THR A 76 18.72 -13.59 4.98
C THR A 76 17.29 -14.11 4.92
N THR A 77 16.93 -15.06 5.77
CA THR A 77 15.56 -15.62 5.83
C THR A 77 14.56 -14.55 6.26
N LEU A 78 14.92 -13.69 7.21
CA LEU A 78 14.08 -12.58 7.66
C LEU A 78 13.89 -11.56 6.53
N ILE A 79 14.97 -11.13 5.86
CA ILE A 79 14.90 -10.22 4.72
C ILE A 79 14.03 -10.84 3.63
N GLN A 80 14.29 -12.08 3.25
CA GLN A 80 13.57 -12.76 2.16
C GLN A 80 12.08 -12.98 2.50
N SER A 81 11.76 -13.23 3.78
CA SER A 81 10.38 -13.30 4.28
C SER A 81 9.71 -11.93 4.30
N MET A 82 10.45 -10.85 4.64
CA MET A 82 9.98 -9.46 4.66
C MET A 82 9.99 -8.76 3.29
N THR A 83 10.71 -9.26 2.29
CA THR A 83 10.72 -8.71 0.93
C THR A 83 9.84 -9.51 -0.02
N ASN A 84 9.29 -10.64 0.42
CA ASN A 84 8.39 -11.43 -0.42
C ASN A 84 7.03 -10.72 -0.52
N PRO A 85 6.65 -10.20 -1.71
CA PRO A 85 5.39 -9.45 -1.89
C PRO A 85 4.13 -10.31 -1.68
N SER A 86 4.28 -11.64 -1.66
CA SER A 86 3.22 -12.61 -1.41
C SER A 86 3.09 -13.02 0.05
N SER A 87 3.95 -12.53 0.96
CA SER A 87 3.88 -12.88 2.37
C SER A 87 2.65 -12.24 3.04
N PRO A 88 1.68 -13.03 3.52
CA PRO A 88 0.51 -12.49 4.22
C PRO A 88 0.93 -11.77 5.51
N HIS A 89 2.01 -12.22 6.14
CA HIS A 89 2.49 -11.66 7.40
C HIS A 89 2.94 -10.21 7.29
N ILE A 90 3.58 -9.80 6.20
CA ILE A 90 3.94 -8.39 5.99
C ILE A 90 2.68 -7.54 5.82
N LYS A 91 1.71 -8.02 5.01
CA LYS A 91 0.46 -7.30 4.76
C LYS A 91 -0.34 -7.13 6.05
N GLU A 92 -0.34 -8.12 6.93
CA GLU A 92 -0.94 -8.04 8.26
C GLU A 92 -0.16 -7.10 9.18
N ALA A 93 1.19 -7.15 9.16
CA ALA A 93 2.02 -6.25 9.95
C ALA A 93 1.79 -4.78 9.58
N PHE A 94 1.63 -4.45 8.30
CA PHE A 94 1.29 -3.08 7.86
C PHE A 94 -0.10 -2.60 8.34
N LYS A 95 -1.02 -3.51 8.69
CA LYS A 95 -2.32 -3.14 9.28
C LYS A 95 -2.22 -2.83 10.77
N ASP A 96 -1.16 -3.27 11.46
CA ASP A 96 -0.93 -2.90 12.85
C ASP A 96 -0.46 -1.43 12.95
N PRO A 97 -1.23 -0.54 13.60
CA PRO A 97 -0.86 0.87 13.73
C PRO A 97 0.44 1.09 14.49
N LYS A 98 0.83 0.19 15.42
CA LYS A 98 2.11 0.31 16.14
C LYS A 98 3.29 0.04 15.22
N PHE A 99 3.19 -1.02 14.42
CA PHE A 99 4.19 -1.35 13.40
C PHE A 99 4.27 -0.25 12.35
N ALA A 100 3.13 0.15 11.77
CA ALA A 100 3.07 1.21 10.76
C ALA A 100 3.61 2.55 11.29
N SER A 101 3.26 2.94 12.53
CA SER A 101 3.77 4.19 13.13
C SER A 101 5.27 4.15 13.36
N THR A 102 5.79 3.02 13.86
CA THR A 102 7.23 2.87 14.12
C THR A 102 8.02 2.88 12.83
N LEU A 103 7.53 2.17 11.80
CA LEU A 103 8.13 2.16 10.47
C LEU A 103 8.06 3.55 9.79
N ALA A 104 6.92 4.23 9.87
CA ALA A 104 6.78 5.59 9.33
C ALA A 104 7.73 6.58 10.04
N LYS A 105 7.92 6.44 11.35
CA LYS A 105 8.87 7.27 12.11
C LYS A 105 10.31 6.99 11.70
N SER A 106 10.71 5.73 11.50
CA SER A 106 12.07 5.40 11.07
C SER A 106 12.35 5.82 9.63
N MET A 107 11.33 5.78 8.75
CA MET A 107 11.45 6.19 7.35
C MET A 107 11.31 7.70 7.13
N LYS A 108 10.92 8.47 8.14
CA LYS A 108 10.55 9.89 8.00
C LYS A 108 11.61 10.74 7.29
N ASP A 109 12.88 10.59 7.68
CA ASP A 109 13.95 11.44 7.16
C ASP A 109 14.32 11.10 5.71
N GLU A 110 14.42 9.81 5.39
CA GLU A 110 14.65 9.34 4.02
C GLU A 110 13.45 9.65 3.11
N GLN A 111 12.22 9.49 3.62
CA GLN A 111 11.01 9.83 2.86
C GLN A 111 10.93 11.34 2.61
N LYS A 112 11.34 12.19 3.56
CA LYS A 112 11.43 13.65 3.36
C LYS A 112 12.48 14.00 2.30
N LYS A 113 13.61 13.30 2.30
CA LYS A 113 14.67 13.50 1.30
C LYS A 113 14.17 13.09 -0.10
N LEU A 114 13.62 11.89 -0.21
CA LEU A 114 13.00 11.39 -1.45
C LEU A 114 11.94 12.37 -1.98
N MET A 115 11.04 12.84 -1.12
CA MET A 115 9.99 13.78 -1.53
C MET A 115 10.56 15.11 -2.04
N LYS A 116 11.62 15.64 -1.40
CA LYS A 116 12.29 16.86 -1.87
C LYS A 116 13.00 16.66 -3.20
N ASP A 117 13.55 15.47 -3.44
CA ASP A 117 14.24 15.16 -4.68
C ASP A 117 13.23 14.92 -5.81
N LEU A 118 12.11 14.23 -5.54
CA LEU A 118 10.98 14.11 -6.47
C LEU A 118 10.39 15.48 -6.85
N MET A 119 10.27 16.43 -5.92
CA MET A 119 9.81 17.79 -6.26
C MET A 119 10.71 18.51 -7.28
N LYS A 120 11.97 18.11 -7.41
CA LYS A 120 12.90 18.65 -8.42
C LYS A 120 12.90 17.85 -9.71
N ASP A 121 12.29 16.67 -9.70
CA ASP A 121 12.23 15.78 -10.85
C ASP A 121 11.19 16.30 -11.88
N PRO A 122 11.55 16.40 -13.18
CA PRO A 122 10.65 16.91 -14.21
C PRO A 122 9.38 16.08 -14.42
N GLU A 123 9.44 14.75 -14.26
CA GLU A 123 8.28 13.88 -14.45
C GLU A 123 7.29 14.09 -13.30
N TYR A 124 7.78 14.12 -12.06
CA TYR A 124 6.96 14.39 -10.89
C TYR A 124 6.35 15.81 -10.92
N GLN A 125 7.11 16.82 -11.40
CA GLN A 125 6.58 18.16 -11.60
C GLN A 125 5.45 18.20 -12.62
N LYS A 126 5.55 17.42 -13.70
CA LYS A 126 4.49 17.33 -14.72
C LYS A 126 3.21 16.72 -14.14
N ASP A 127 3.35 15.70 -13.31
CA ASP A 127 2.21 15.10 -12.60
C ASP A 127 1.60 16.08 -11.59
N LEU A 128 2.42 16.82 -10.85
CA LEU A 128 1.95 17.90 -9.95
C LEU A 128 1.19 19.00 -10.70
N VAL A 129 1.67 19.43 -11.87
CA VAL A 129 0.97 20.41 -12.72
C VAL A 129 -0.36 19.84 -13.20
N THR A 130 -0.44 18.54 -13.46
CA THR A 130 -1.70 17.87 -13.83
C THR A 130 -2.69 17.90 -12.67
N VAL A 131 -2.22 17.64 -11.45
CA VAL A 131 -3.04 17.77 -10.22
C VAL A 131 -3.50 19.22 -10.00
N MET A 132 -2.66 20.21 -10.29
CA MET A 132 -3.04 21.63 -10.18
C MET A 132 -4.07 22.07 -11.24
N LYS A 133 -4.29 21.30 -12.30
CA LYS A 133 -5.34 21.58 -13.30
C LYS A 133 -6.71 21.00 -12.90
N ASP A 134 -6.83 20.50 -11.68
CA ASP A 134 -8.11 20.04 -11.17
C ASP A 134 -9.13 21.21 -11.07
N PRO A 135 -10.41 21.01 -11.45
CA PRO A 135 -11.44 22.05 -11.39
C PRO A 135 -11.63 22.69 -10.00
N GLU A 136 -11.38 21.95 -8.92
CA GLU A 136 -11.45 22.48 -7.56
C GLU A 136 -10.30 23.46 -7.29
N PHE A 137 -9.11 23.14 -7.78
CA PHE A 137 -7.97 24.05 -7.71
C PHE A 137 -8.19 25.30 -8.58
N GLU A 138 -8.74 25.13 -9.78
CA GLU A 138 -9.10 26.26 -10.65
C GLU A 138 -10.10 27.19 -9.98
N LYS A 139 -11.14 26.64 -9.34
CA LYS A 139 -12.12 27.44 -8.58
C LYS A 139 -11.46 28.23 -7.46
N ASN A 140 -10.60 27.59 -6.67
CA ASN A 140 -9.85 28.25 -5.59
C ASN A 140 -8.96 29.38 -6.13
N LEU A 141 -8.32 29.17 -7.28
CA LEU A 141 -7.52 30.18 -7.96
C LEU A 141 -8.38 31.35 -8.46
N MET A 142 -9.56 31.08 -9.02
CA MET A 142 -10.51 32.10 -9.44
C MET A 142 -11.03 32.93 -8.27
N ASP A 143 -11.27 32.31 -7.12
CA ASP A 143 -11.68 33.01 -5.90
C ASP A 143 -10.53 33.86 -5.34
N LEU A 144 -9.28 33.39 -5.42
CA LEU A 144 -8.11 34.20 -5.10
C LEU A 144 -7.97 35.42 -6.01
N MET A 145 -8.20 35.28 -7.32
CA MET A 145 -8.18 36.41 -8.26
C MET A 145 -9.31 37.42 -7.99
N LYS A 146 -10.43 36.98 -7.42
CA LYS A 146 -11.51 37.87 -7.00
C LYS A 146 -11.26 38.55 -5.65
N SER A 147 -10.23 38.12 -4.90
CA SER A 147 -9.90 38.69 -3.60
C SER A 147 -9.54 40.18 -3.68
N SER A 148 -9.80 40.90 -2.60
CA SER A 148 -9.50 42.34 -2.51
C SER A 148 -8.01 42.64 -2.77
N ALA A 149 -7.10 41.81 -2.24
CA ALA A 149 -5.66 41.97 -2.42
C ALA A 149 -5.25 41.86 -3.90
N TYR A 150 -5.76 40.85 -4.61
CA TYR A 150 -5.48 40.69 -6.04
C TYR A 150 -6.11 41.80 -6.88
N ARG A 151 -7.32 42.26 -6.52
CA ARG A 151 -7.95 43.42 -7.18
C ARG A 151 -7.15 44.69 -7.01
N GLN A 152 -6.57 44.95 -5.83
CA GLN A 152 -5.71 46.11 -5.62
C GLN A 152 -4.47 46.06 -6.52
N GLN A 153 -3.80 44.91 -6.60
CA GLN A 153 -2.68 44.73 -7.53
C GLN A 153 -3.10 44.91 -8.98
N THR A 154 -4.22 44.31 -9.39
CA THR A 154 -4.79 44.47 -10.74
C THR A 154 -5.10 45.94 -11.05
N MET A 155 -5.67 46.69 -10.11
CA MET A 155 -5.95 48.12 -10.28
C MET A 155 -4.66 48.94 -10.41
N THR A 156 -3.59 48.59 -9.69
CA THR A 156 -2.28 49.23 -9.84
C THR A 156 -1.69 48.94 -11.22
N ILE A 157 -1.66 47.68 -11.65
CA ILE A 157 -1.21 47.28 -13.00
C ILE A 157 -2.01 48.01 -14.08
N MET A 158 -3.33 48.14 -13.89
CA MET A 158 -4.19 48.84 -14.85
C MET A 158 -3.90 50.34 -14.88
N LYS A 159 -3.66 50.99 -13.73
CA LYS A 159 -3.23 52.39 -13.67
C LYS A 159 -1.88 52.62 -14.36
N GLU A 160 -0.92 51.74 -14.13
CA GLU A 160 0.40 51.78 -14.79
C GLU A 160 0.27 51.56 -16.30
N SER A 161 -0.59 50.62 -16.71
CA SER A 161 -0.88 50.36 -18.12
C SER A 161 -1.50 51.57 -18.81
N LEU A 162 -2.44 52.27 -18.16
CA LEU A 162 -3.02 53.52 -18.67
C LEU A 162 -2.01 54.67 -18.78
N GLN A 163 -0.94 54.63 -17.98
CA GLN A 163 0.15 55.59 -18.03
C GLN A 163 1.19 55.24 -19.10
N SER A 164 1.11 54.05 -19.70
CA SER A 164 2.00 53.64 -20.78
C SER A 164 1.77 54.53 -22.02
N PRO A 165 2.83 55.12 -22.62
CA PRO A 165 2.72 55.92 -23.82
C PRO A 165 2.04 55.20 -25.00
N LEU A 166 2.23 53.88 -25.12
CA LEU A 166 1.53 53.07 -26.13
C LEU A 166 0.03 53.06 -25.89
N PHE A 167 -0.40 52.81 -24.65
CA PHE A 167 -1.82 52.75 -24.31
C PHE A 167 -2.47 54.13 -24.44
N GLN A 168 -1.77 55.20 -24.06
CA GLN A 168 -2.26 56.57 -24.24
C GLN A 168 -2.42 56.92 -25.72
N ALA A 169 -1.47 56.53 -26.57
CA ALA A 169 -1.56 56.73 -28.02
C ALA A 169 -2.75 55.97 -28.62
N GLU A 170 -2.96 54.71 -28.24
CA GLU A 170 -4.13 53.93 -28.67
C GLU A 170 -5.44 54.56 -28.17
N LEU A 171 -5.49 55.03 -26.93
CA LEU A 171 -6.66 55.70 -26.36
C LEU A 171 -6.97 57.01 -27.10
N MET A 172 -5.94 57.80 -27.44
CA MET A 172 -6.09 59.01 -28.24
C MET A 172 -6.60 58.69 -29.65
N GLN A 173 -6.04 57.68 -30.32
CA GLN A 173 -6.53 57.23 -31.63
C GLN A 173 -7.99 56.76 -31.58
N LEU A 174 -8.37 56.04 -30.52
CA LEU A 174 -9.75 55.61 -30.31
C LEU A 174 -10.68 56.81 -30.10
N MET A 175 -10.27 57.79 -29.29
CA MET A 175 -11.03 59.03 -29.08
C MET A 175 -11.18 59.84 -30.37
N THR A 176 -10.13 59.91 -31.20
CA THR A 176 -10.20 60.56 -32.52
C THR A 176 -11.19 59.83 -33.43
N LYS A 177 -11.16 58.49 -33.50
CA LYS A 177 -12.13 57.71 -34.30
C LYS A 177 -13.56 57.89 -33.82
N VAL A 178 -13.81 57.82 -32.51
CA VAL A 178 -15.15 58.04 -31.94
C VAL A 178 -15.63 59.45 -32.25
N SER A 179 -14.75 60.45 -32.16
CA SER A 179 -15.09 61.84 -32.50
C SER A 179 -15.40 62.01 -33.99
N GLU A 180 -14.64 61.37 -34.88
CA GLU A 180 -14.89 61.33 -36.33
C GLU A 180 -16.22 60.64 -36.67
N GLU A 181 -16.58 59.57 -35.96
CA GLU A 181 -17.87 58.88 -36.11
C GLU A 181 -19.05 59.73 -35.59
N MET A 182 -18.85 60.49 -34.51
CA MET A 182 -19.87 61.40 -33.98
C MET A 182 -20.00 62.72 -34.77
N THR A 183 -18.94 63.16 -35.44
CA THR A 183 -18.94 64.37 -36.30
C THR A 183 -19.28 64.07 -37.75
N LYS A 184 -19.20 62.81 -38.20
CA LYS A 184 -19.87 62.37 -39.43
C LYS A 184 -21.36 62.60 -39.24
N PRO A 185 -22.02 63.42 -40.08
CA PRO A 185 -23.46 63.56 -40.01
C PRO A 185 -24.07 62.17 -40.16
N LYS A 186 -24.83 61.72 -39.16
CA LYS A 186 -25.84 60.70 -39.37
C LYS A 186 -26.72 61.24 -40.49
N GLU A 187 -26.48 60.78 -41.72
CA GLU A 187 -27.44 60.95 -42.80
C GLU A 187 -28.75 60.36 -42.31
N LEU A 188 -29.62 61.26 -41.86
CA LEU A 188 -31.06 61.08 -41.78
C LEU A 188 -31.53 60.66 -43.16
N LYS A 189 -31.42 59.37 -43.49
CA LYS A 189 -32.22 58.77 -44.57
C LYS A 189 -33.64 58.60 -44.06
N SER A 190 -34.35 59.72 -43.98
CA SER A 190 -35.80 59.74 -44.16
C SER A 190 -36.10 60.38 -45.51
N LYS A 191 -36.27 59.52 -46.53
CA LYS A 191 -37.11 59.83 -47.69
C LYS A 191 -37.68 58.54 -48.31
N LYS A 192 -38.78 58.09 -47.68
CA LYS A 192 -40.07 57.72 -48.29
C LYS A 192 -40.09 57.68 -49.84
N LYS A 193 -40.40 56.50 -50.43
CA LYS A 193 -41.63 56.18 -51.22
C LYS A 193 -41.37 55.14 -52.33
N GLY A 194 -42.19 54.07 -52.36
CA GLY A 194 -42.34 53.08 -53.43
C GLY A 194 -42.60 51.67 -52.86
N GLN A 195 -43.79 51.35 -52.36
CA GLN A 195 -44.96 50.83 -53.09
C GLN A 195 -44.73 49.45 -53.74
N GLY A 196 -45.41 48.41 -53.24
CA GLY A 196 -45.87 47.28 -54.06
C GLY A 196 -45.66 45.87 -53.49
N GLY A 197 -46.77 45.23 -53.06
CA GLY A 197 -46.96 43.77 -52.97
C GLY A 197 -46.45 43.11 -51.68
N GLY A 198 -47.20 42.32 -50.91
CA GLY A 198 -48.42 41.56 -51.18
C GLY A 198 -48.21 40.11 -50.70
N GLY A 199 -49.05 39.63 -49.78
CA GLY A 199 -49.08 38.24 -49.26
C GLY A 199 -49.04 38.21 -47.72
N SER A 200 -50.16 38.25 -46.98
CA SER A 200 -51.27 37.27 -46.86
C SER A 200 -50.87 35.93 -46.21
N GLY A 201 -51.48 35.65 -45.05
CA GLY A 201 -51.58 34.34 -44.39
C GLY A 201 -50.46 34.05 -43.38
N SER A 202 -50.70 33.69 -42.11
CA SER A 202 -51.86 33.04 -41.51
C SER A 202 -52.04 33.42 -40.04
N HIS A 203 -53.31 33.55 -39.72
CA HIS A 203 -53.94 33.59 -38.41
C HIS A 203 -53.83 32.23 -37.69
N GLY A 204 -53.93 32.25 -36.35
CA GLY A 204 -54.08 31.08 -35.47
C GLY A 204 -53.16 31.25 -34.25
N GLY A 205 -53.60 31.88 -33.17
CA GLY A 205 -54.51 31.30 -32.16
C GLY A 205 -53.64 30.55 -31.15
N GLY A 206 -53.60 30.82 -29.84
CA GLY A 206 -54.59 31.27 -28.87
C GLY A 206 -54.25 30.51 -27.57
N GLY A 207 -54.59 31.05 -26.40
CA GLY A 207 -54.52 30.34 -25.10
C GLY A 207 -53.29 30.73 -24.26
N GLU A 208 -53.33 31.56 -23.20
CA GLU A 208 -54.16 31.58 -21.98
C GLU A 208 -53.41 30.98 -20.76
N GLY A 209 -53.43 31.74 -19.65
CA GLY A 209 -53.14 31.29 -18.28
C GLY A 209 -51.65 31.14 -17.94
N GLY A 210 -51.13 31.60 -16.80
CA GLY A 210 -51.74 32.08 -15.57
C GLY A 210 -50.75 31.83 -14.42
N GLY A 211 -50.60 32.82 -13.55
CA GLY A 211 -50.37 32.71 -12.10
C GLY A 211 -49.29 31.79 -11.50
N SER A 212 -48.50 32.42 -10.62
CA SER A 212 -48.15 31.91 -9.28
C SER A 212 -46.98 30.94 -9.14
N GLN A 213 -45.81 31.47 -8.76
CA GLN A 213 -45.23 31.38 -7.40
C GLN A 213 -43.86 32.07 -7.35
#